data_AF-A0A017T3E9-F1
#
_entry.id   AF-A0A017T3E9-F1
#
_cell.length_a   1.000
_cell.length_b   1.000
_cell.length_c   1.000
_cell.angle_alpha   90.00
_cell.angle_beta   90.00
_cell.angle_gamma   90.00
#
_symmetry.space_group_name_H-M   'P 1'
#
loop_
_entity.id
_entity.type
_entity.pdbx_description
1 polymer ?
#
loop_
_entity_poly.entity_id
_entity_poly.type
_entity_poly.pdbx_seq_one_letter_code
_entity_poly.pdbx_strand_id
1 'polypeptide(L)'
;MRNRFLVLLELLSRRVPPGARYWRERVEGITGVHLAGGMLPTSFQTLPEFDHDGFLAEITSASRWLGKAPLMLTPGEREVLTRSGITWSIDGWPLDQLGRAAMLAVASSRLSPSEIDHLLGDVYRRGETRERQALLRALPFLVLPQRFISLAVDGSSSHDRLVFEAIACENPYPADHFQDVHFNQLVLTALSLEIALDRILGIARRTTPALAQAVAGCAGEMRASGRAVPEEIVRLFGTS
;
A
#
# COMPACT_ATOMS: atom_id res chain seq x y z
N MET A 1 -15.38 12.08 -9.58
CA MET A 1 -14.38 11.00 -9.33
C MET A 1 -14.66 10.46 -7.94
N ARG A 2 -15.06 9.19 -7.80
CA ARG A 2 -15.32 8.59 -6.48
C ARG A 2 -14.00 8.55 -5.72
N ASN A 3 -13.99 9.06 -4.49
CA ASN A 3 -12.76 9.18 -3.70
C ASN A 3 -12.23 7.77 -3.37
N ARG A 4 -11.00 7.44 -3.78
CA ARG A 4 -10.46 6.06 -3.74
C ARG A 4 -10.56 5.43 -2.35
N PHE A 5 -10.39 6.22 -1.30
CA PHE A 5 -10.46 5.72 0.08
C PHE A 5 -11.88 5.35 0.54
N LEU A 6 -12.94 5.97 -0.02
CA LEU A 6 -14.32 5.61 0.35
C LEU A 6 -14.64 4.15 0.02
N VAL A 7 -14.03 3.62 -1.06
CA VAL A 7 -14.22 2.23 -1.46
C VAL A 7 -13.57 1.27 -0.46
N LEU A 8 -12.42 1.64 0.11
CA LEU A 8 -11.78 0.84 1.17
C LEU A 8 -12.67 0.76 2.42
N LEU A 9 -13.27 1.89 2.83
CA LEU A 9 -14.17 1.93 3.97
C LEU A 9 -15.43 1.08 3.73
N GLU A 10 -15.99 1.14 2.53
CA GLU A 10 -17.15 0.31 2.17
C GLU A 10 -16.83 -1.19 2.15
N LEU A 11 -15.65 -1.57 1.65
CA LEU A 11 -15.19 -2.97 1.71
C LEU A 11 -14.98 -3.43 3.14
N LEU A 12 -14.40 -2.57 3.98
CA LEU A 12 -14.14 -2.83 5.39
C LEU A 12 -15.45 -2.96 6.17
N SER A 13 -16.42 -2.06 5.97
CA SER A 13 -17.67 -2.01 6.75
C SER A 13 -18.50 -3.29 6.63
N ARG A 14 -18.44 -3.96 5.48
CA ARG A 14 -19.07 -5.27 5.23
C ARG A 14 -18.35 -6.45 5.89
N ARG A 15 -17.14 -6.24 6.42
CA ARG A 15 -16.23 -7.30 6.89
C ARG A 15 -15.82 -7.14 8.35
N VAL A 16 -16.18 -6.05 9.03
CA VAL A 16 -15.89 -5.85 10.45
C VAL A 16 -16.53 -6.97 11.28
N PRO A 17 -15.74 -7.80 11.99
CA PRO A 17 -16.30 -8.87 12.82
C PRO A 17 -17.20 -8.30 13.93
N PRO A 18 -18.24 -9.02 14.40
CA PRO A 18 -19.12 -8.53 15.47
C PRO A 18 -18.36 -8.10 16.74
N GLY A 19 -17.28 -8.81 17.08
CA GLY A 19 -16.42 -8.48 18.22
C GLY A 19 -15.57 -7.21 18.05
N ALA A 20 -15.45 -6.67 16.84
CA ALA A 20 -14.69 -5.46 16.54
C ALA A 20 -15.54 -4.17 16.60
N ARG A 21 -16.79 -4.23 17.11
CA ARG A 21 -17.68 -3.06 17.22
C ARG A 21 -17.03 -1.93 18.01
N TYR A 22 -16.42 -2.23 19.16
CA TYR A 22 -15.76 -1.23 19.99
C TYR A 22 -14.59 -0.56 19.28
N TRP A 23 -13.74 -1.34 18.60
CA TRP A 23 -12.66 -0.80 17.79
C TRP A 23 -13.19 0.11 16.68
N ARG A 24 -14.26 -0.31 15.99
CA ARG A 24 -14.92 0.51 14.97
C ARG A 24 -15.38 1.84 15.55
N GLU A 25 -16.10 1.85 16.67
CA GLU A 25 -16.58 3.07 17.33
C GLU A 25 -15.43 4.01 17.74
N ARG A 26 -14.31 3.47 18.24
CA ARG A 26 -13.12 4.28 18.52
C ARG A 26 -12.51 4.88 17.26
N VAL A 27 -12.35 4.08 16.21
CA VAL A 27 -11.84 4.58 14.92
C VAL A 27 -12.76 5.66 14.36
N GLU A 28 -14.08 5.48 14.42
CA GLU A 28 -15.04 6.51 14.00
C GLU A 28 -14.93 7.77 14.87
N GLY A 29 -14.73 7.64 16.19
CA GLY A 29 -14.51 8.77 17.09
C GLY A 29 -13.22 9.53 16.79
N ILE A 30 -12.12 8.82 16.56
CA ILE A 30 -10.81 9.41 16.24
C ILE A 30 -10.83 10.05 14.85
N THR A 31 -11.39 9.37 13.86
CA THR A 31 -11.34 9.80 12.45
C THR A 31 -12.47 10.74 12.06
N GLY A 32 -13.60 10.72 12.78
CA GLY A 32 -14.79 11.50 12.46
C GLY A 32 -15.55 11.01 11.21
N VAL A 33 -15.19 9.83 10.68
CA VAL A 33 -15.83 9.24 9.50
C VAL A 33 -16.63 8.02 9.93
N HIS A 34 -17.95 8.06 9.74
CA HIS A 34 -18.82 6.93 10.01
C HIS A 34 -18.64 5.84 8.94
N LEU A 35 -18.08 4.70 9.35
CA LEU A 35 -17.73 3.59 8.45
C LEU A 35 -18.99 2.92 7.87
N ALA A 36 -20.14 3.03 8.54
CA ALA A 36 -21.40 2.47 8.10
C ALA A 36 -22.15 3.32 7.04
N GLY A 37 -21.83 4.61 6.90
CA GLY A 37 -22.59 5.54 6.05
C GLY A 37 -21.99 5.83 4.68
N GLY A 38 -20.71 5.53 4.45
CA GLY A 38 -20.01 5.84 3.19
C GLY A 38 -19.97 7.33 2.83
N MET A 39 -20.42 8.21 3.73
CA MET A 39 -20.42 9.65 3.56
C MET A 39 -19.23 10.24 4.31
N LEU A 40 -18.40 10.99 3.58
CA LEU A 40 -17.50 11.95 4.19
C LEU A 40 -18.35 13.08 4.80
N PRO A 41 -18.02 13.57 6.01
CA PRO A 41 -18.63 14.80 6.49
C PRO A 41 -18.39 15.91 5.46
N THR A 42 -19.42 16.71 5.18
CA THR A 42 -19.36 17.83 4.22
C THR A 42 -18.44 18.96 4.69
N SER A 43 -18.05 18.95 5.97
CA SER A 43 -17.04 19.83 6.55
C SER A 43 -16.32 19.10 7.70
N PHE A 44 -14.99 19.21 7.73
CA PHE A 44 -14.18 18.72 8.84
C PHE A 44 -14.14 19.71 10.04
N GLN A 45 -14.72 20.91 9.91
CA GLN A 45 -14.64 21.97 10.93
C GLN A 45 -15.44 21.67 12.21
N THR A 46 -16.37 20.70 12.16
CA THR A 46 -17.20 20.30 13.32
C THR A 46 -16.71 19.00 13.96
N LEU A 47 -15.56 18.46 13.52
CA LEU A 47 -14.98 17.26 14.11
C LEU A 47 -14.18 17.62 15.37
N PRO A 48 -14.08 16.69 16.35
CA PRO A 48 -13.18 16.88 17.49
C PRO A 48 -11.73 17.05 17.03
N GLU A 49 -10.83 17.42 17.96
CA GLU A 49 -9.39 17.40 17.69
C GLU A 49 -8.94 15.99 17.29
N PHE A 50 -7.92 15.87 16.43
CA PHE A 50 -7.42 14.57 16.01
C PHE A 50 -6.53 13.97 17.10
N ASP A 51 -7.00 12.88 17.71
CA ASP A 51 -6.23 12.14 18.72
C ASP A 51 -5.12 11.31 18.03
N HIS A 52 -3.92 11.89 17.94
CA HIS A 52 -2.75 11.27 17.30
C HIS A 52 -2.31 9.99 17.99
N ASP A 53 -2.16 10.01 19.31
CA ASP A 53 -1.70 8.84 20.07
C ASP A 53 -2.76 7.74 20.09
N GLY A 54 -4.04 8.10 20.21
CA GLY A 54 -5.15 7.17 20.05
C GLY A 54 -5.17 6.54 18.67
N PHE A 55 -4.93 7.31 17.61
CA PHE A 55 -4.84 6.77 16.25
C PHE A 55 -3.71 5.73 16.12
N LEU A 56 -2.51 6.04 16.63
CA LEU A 56 -1.39 5.09 16.61
C LEU A 56 -1.73 3.81 17.38
N ALA A 57 -2.39 3.92 18.54
CA ALA A 57 -2.85 2.77 19.31
C ALA A 57 -3.88 1.90 18.55
N GLU A 58 -4.79 2.52 17.80
CA GLU A 58 -5.78 1.80 16.99
C GLU A 58 -5.17 1.12 15.77
N ILE A 59 -4.19 1.76 15.13
CA ILE A 59 -3.41 1.15 14.04
C ILE A 59 -2.73 -0.13 14.55
N THR A 60 -2.04 -0.06 15.69
CA THR A 60 -1.37 -1.23 16.29
C THR A 60 -2.38 -2.32 16.64
N SER A 61 -3.48 -1.95 17.29
CA SER A 61 -4.44 -2.93 17.79
C SER A 61 -5.43 -3.47 16.75
N ALA A 62 -5.44 -2.95 15.52
CA ALA A 62 -6.31 -3.40 14.44
C ALA A 62 -6.25 -4.92 14.20
N SER A 63 -5.06 -5.53 14.31
CA SER A 63 -4.89 -6.97 14.10
C SER A 63 -5.63 -7.84 15.12
N ARG A 64 -5.75 -7.37 16.36
CA ARG A 64 -6.49 -8.04 17.44
C ARG A 64 -7.99 -8.06 17.18
N TRP A 65 -8.53 -7.00 16.57
CA TRP A 65 -9.97 -6.83 16.38
C TRP A 65 -10.44 -7.38 15.03
N LEU A 66 -9.72 -7.09 13.96
CA LEU A 66 -10.09 -7.47 12.60
C LEU A 66 -9.60 -8.88 12.23
N GLY A 67 -8.54 -9.36 12.87
CA GLY A 67 -7.89 -10.59 12.46
C GLY A 67 -7.18 -10.46 11.10
N LYS A 68 -6.61 -11.58 10.63
CA LYS A 68 -5.75 -11.62 9.44
C LYS A 68 -6.34 -12.45 8.30
N ALA A 69 -7.64 -12.73 8.35
CA ALA A 69 -8.32 -13.47 7.29
C ALA A 69 -8.14 -12.74 5.95
N PRO A 70 -7.80 -13.46 4.86
CA PRO A 70 -7.57 -12.84 3.57
C PRO A 70 -8.89 -12.31 3.00
N LEU A 71 -8.85 -11.12 2.39
CA LEU A 71 -9.96 -10.60 1.61
C LEU A 71 -10.24 -11.52 0.44
N MET A 72 -11.48 -11.97 0.33
CA MET A 72 -12.00 -12.65 -0.85
C MET A 72 -12.95 -11.67 -1.55
N LEU A 73 -12.48 -11.05 -2.64
CA LEU A 73 -13.27 -10.09 -3.39
C LEU A 73 -14.24 -10.80 -4.34
N THR A 74 -15.52 -10.49 -4.20
CA THR A 74 -16.55 -10.91 -5.16
C THR A 74 -16.36 -10.22 -6.52
N PRO A 75 -16.88 -10.80 -7.63
CA PRO A 75 -16.80 -10.14 -8.94
C PRO A 75 -17.36 -8.71 -8.94
N GLY A 76 -18.48 -8.47 -8.25
CA GLY A 76 -19.09 -7.15 -8.14
C GLY A 76 -18.20 -6.14 -7.38
N GLU A 77 -17.50 -6.57 -6.33
CA GLU A 77 -16.55 -5.71 -5.62
C GLU A 77 -15.33 -5.34 -6.46
N ARG A 78 -14.80 -6.29 -7.25
CA ARG A 78 -13.71 -6.02 -8.21
C ARG A 78 -14.13 -4.97 -9.25
N GLU A 79 -15.37 -5.07 -9.73
CA GLU A 79 -15.92 -4.12 -10.68
C GLU A 79 -16.08 -2.72 -10.06
N VAL A 80 -16.55 -2.64 -8.81
CA VAL A 80 -16.65 -1.37 -8.06
C VAL A 80 -15.27 -0.73 -7.85
N LEU A 81 -14.26 -1.51 -7.50
CA LEU A 81 -12.87 -1.05 -7.37
C LEU A 81 -12.36 -0.47 -8.70
N THR A 82 -12.54 -1.22 -9.79
CA THR A 82 -12.11 -0.81 -11.14
C THR A 82 -12.81 0.48 -11.57
N ARG A 83 -14.13 0.59 -11.41
CA ARG A 83 -14.90 1.81 -11.68
C ARG A 83 -14.49 3.01 -10.84
N SER A 84 -13.83 2.77 -9.71
CA SER A 84 -13.31 3.81 -8.81
C SER A 84 -11.84 4.15 -9.10
N GLY A 85 -11.27 3.62 -10.18
CA GLY A 85 -9.89 3.85 -10.60
C GLY A 85 -8.85 3.07 -9.80
N ILE A 86 -9.28 2.02 -9.08
CA ILE A 86 -8.40 1.05 -8.42
C ILE A 86 -8.30 -0.17 -9.33
N THR A 87 -7.28 -0.17 -10.18
CA THR A 87 -7.06 -1.18 -11.23
C THR A 87 -6.05 -2.26 -10.83
N TRP A 88 -5.41 -2.11 -9.66
CA TRP A 88 -4.53 -3.11 -9.08
C TRP A 88 -5.30 -4.00 -8.10
N SER A 89 -4.79 -5.21 -7.89
CA SER A 89 -5.43 -6.16 -6.98
C SER A 89 -5.14 -5.82 -5.52
N ILE A 90 -6.19 -5.79 -4.71
CA ILE A 90 -6.10 -5.86 -3.23
C ILE A 90 -6.68 -7.18 -2.70
N ASP A 91 -6.98 -8.12 -3.60
CA ASP A 91 -7.48 -9.44 -3.24
C ASP A 91 -6.42 -10.20 -2.42
N GLY A 92 -6.87 -11.00 -1.46
CA GLY A 92 -5.98 -11.70 -0.54
C GLY A 92 -5.31 -10.82 0.52
N TRP A 93 -5.50 -9.49 0.52
CA TRP A 93 -5.02 -8.67 1.63
C TRP A 93 -5.58 -9.17 2.96
N PRO A 94 -4.77 -9.28 4.02
CA PRO A 94 -5.31 -9.55 5.35
C PRO A 94 -6.27 -8.44 5.80
N LEU A 95 -7.36 -8.80 6.49
CA LEU A 95 -8.37 -7.82 6.90
C LEU A 95 -7.80 -6.71 7.81
N ASP A 96 -6.83 -7.03 8.66
CA ASP A 96 -6.09 -6.04 9.46
C ASP A 96 -5.29 -5.03 8.62
N GLN A 97 -4.84 -5.43 7.43
CA GLN A 97 -4.14 -4.55 6.49
C GLN A 97 -5.14 -3.63 5.77
N LEU A 98 -6.32 -4.14 5.37
CA LEU A 98 -7.40 -3.31 4.82
C LEU A 98 -7.83 -2.26 5.85
N GLY A 99 -8.03 -2.66 7.11
CA GLY A 99 -8.43 -1.77 8.19
C GLY A 99 -7.45 -0.62 8.40
N ARG A 100 -6.17 -0.93 8.58
CA ARG A 100 -5.11 0.09 8.73
C ARG A 100 -5.01 0.99 7.50
N ALA A 101 -5.05 0.43 6.30
CA ALA A 101 -4.95 1.23 5.07
C ALA A 101 -6.14 2.19 4.94
N ALA A 102 -7.35 1.74 5.25
CA ALA A 102 -8.55 2.57 5.26
C ALA A 102 -8.45 3.70 6.30
N MET A 103 -7.95 3.42 7.51
CA MET A 103 -7.72 4.42 8.55
C MET A 103 -6.71 5.50 8.11
N LEU A 104 -5.57 5.09 7.54
CA LEU A 104 -4.54 6.01 7.06
C LEU A 104 -5.05 6.91 5.93
N ALA A 105 -5.84 6.34 5.02
CA ALA A 105 -6.44 7.09 3.94
C ALA A 105 -7.45 8.13 4.45
N VAL A 106 -8.25 7.78 5.46
CA VAL A 106 -9.13 8.75 6.13
C VAL A 106 -8.33 9.86 6.83
N ALA A 107 -7.29 9.50 7.61
CA ALA A 107 -6.44 10.49 8.26
C ALA A 107 -5.82 11.47 7.25
N SER A 108 -5.36 10.97 6.09
CA SER A 108 -4.81 11.82 5.03
C SER A 108 -5.81 12.82 4.42
N SER A 109 -7.11 12.52 4.50
CA SER A 109 -8.17 13.41 4.00
C SER A 109 -8.57 14.49 5.00
N ARG A 110 -8.23 14.31 6.29
CA ARG A 110 -8.61 15.19 7.39
C ARG A 110 -7.47 16.10 7.84
N LEU A 111 -6.26 15.55 7.92
CA LEU A 111 -5.09 16.23 8.47
C LEU A 111 -4.48 17.21 7.46
N SER A 112 -3.89 18.29 7.99
CA SER A 112 -3.06 19.19 7.19
C SER A 112 -1.81 18.45 6.67
N PRO A 113 -1.14 18.98 5.63
CA PRO A 113 0.06 18.35 5.08
C PRO A 113 1.16 18.06 6.10
N SER A 114 1.41 18.95 7.07
CA SER A 114 2.43 18.72 8.10
C SER A 114 2.01 17.66 9.12
N GLU A 115 0.74 17.62 9.50
CA GLU A 115 0.23 16.64 10.47
C GLU A 115 0.22 15.23 9.87
N ILE A 116 -0.20 15.08 8.61
CA ILE A 116 -0.15 13.76 7.96
C ILE A 116 1.29 13.29 7.76
N ASP A 117 2.22 14.17 7.34
CA ASP A 117 3.64 13.81 7.21
C ASP A 117 4.22 13.33 8.55
N HIS A 118 3.86 14.01 9.65
CA HIS A 118 4.26 13.61 11.00
C HIS A 118 3.67 12.24 11.40
N LEU A 119 2.36 12.06 11.22
CA LEU A 119 1.66 10.81 11.54
C LEU A 119 2.22 9.61 10.76
N LEU A 120 2.37 9.72 9.44
CA LEU A 120 2.90 8.64 8.62
C LEU A 120 4.36 8.35 8.96
N GLY A 121 5.15 9.39 9.24
CA GLY A 121 6.51 9.25 9.72
C GLY A 121 6.59 8.45 11.03
N ASP A 122 5.66 8.69 11.95
CA ASP A 122 5.57 7.95 13.21
C ASP A 122 5.14 6.50 13.00
N VAL A 123 4.11 6.25 12.18
CA VAL A 123 3.70 4.88 11.81
C VAL A 123 4.87 4.12 11.17
N TYR A 124 5.64 4.78 10.30
CA TYR A 124 6.76 4.14 9.61
C TYR A 124 7.95 3.87 10.52
N ARG A 125 8.38 4.86 11.33
CA ARG A 125 9.56 4.73 12.20
C ARG A 125 9.28 3.84 13.41
N ARG A 126 8.12 4.02 14.04
CA ARG A 126 7.77 3.40 15.34
C ARG A 126 6.95 2.13 15.20
N GLY A 127 6.22 1.98 14.09
CA GLY A 127 5.41 0.79 13.83
C GLY A 127 6.25 -0.45 13.55
N GLU A 128 5.69 -1.62 13.85
CA GLU A 128 6.30 -2.90 13.51
C GLU A 128 6.10 -3.19 12.01
N THR A 129 6.65 -4.31 11.54
CA THR A 129 6.61 -4.75 10.14
C THR A 129 5.20 -4.67 9.53
N ARG A 130 4.15 -5.04 10.29
CA ARG A 130 2.77 -5.05 9.77
C ARG A 130 2.14 -3.66 9.67
N GLU A 131 2.49 -2.72 10.54
CA GLU A 131 2.06 -1.32 10.41
C GLU A 131 2.76 -0.64 9.22
N ARG A 132 4.07 -0.88 9.06
CA ARG A 132 4.85 -0.39 7.91
C ARG A 132 4.32 -0.94 6.59
N GLN A 133 4.01 -2.24 6.55
CA GLN A 133 3.37 -2.88 5.41
C GLN A 133 2.03 -2.22 5.07
N ALA A 134 1.17 -1.96 6.06
CA ALA A 134 -0.12 -1.33 5.83
C ALA A 134 0.03 0.09 5.27
N LEU A 135 1.01 0.84 5.79
CA LEU A 135 1.32 2.18 5.34
C LEU A 135 1.76 2.22 3.87
N LEU A 136 2.73 1.38 3.50
CA LEU A 136 3.24 1.33 2.12
C LEU A 136 2.15 0.92 1.12
N ARG A 137 1.28 -0.02 1.52
CA ARG A 137 0.09 -0.42 0.77
C ARG A 137 -0.96 0.69 0.65
N ALA A 138 -1.05 1.55 1.65
CA ALA A 138 -2.01 2.67 1.68
C ALA A 138 -1.62 3.84 0.77
N LEU A 139 -0.34 4.01 0.42
CA LEU A 139 0.15 5.19 -0.30
C LEU A 139 -0.67 5.56 -1.56
N PRO A 140 -1.08 4.62 -2.45
CA PRO A 140 -1.92 4.93 -3.61
C PRO A 140 -3.32 5.51 -3.30
N PHE A 141 -3.78 5.34 -2.05
CA PHE A 141 -5.10 5.76 -1.57
C PHE A 141 -5.08 7.07 -0.80
N LEU A 142 -3.90 7.58 -0.45
CA LEU A 142 -3.75 8.82 0.32
C LEU A 142 -4.01 10.06 -0.54
N VAL A 143 -4.39 11.16 0.11
CA VAL A 143 -4.48 12.47 -0.54
C VAL A 143 -3.08 12.98 -0.90
N LEU A 144 -2.91 13.47 -2.13
CA LEU A 144 -1.63 13.95 -2.68
C LEU A 144 -0.48 12.93 -2.51
N PRO A 145 -0.60 11.72 -3.07
CA PRO A 145 0.32 10.60 -2.83
C PRO A 145 1.78 10.93 -3.16
N GLN A 146 2.05 11.83 -4.12
CA GLN A 146 3.38 12.29 -4.50
C GLN A 146 4.20 12.93 -3.37
N ARG A 147 3.58 13.30 -2.25
CA ARG A 147 4.30 13.83 -1.07
C ARG A 147 5.15 12.77 -0.37
N PHE A 148 4.77 11.50 -0.47
CA PHE A 148 5.32 10.42 0.35
C PHE A 148 6.43 9.62 -0.33
N ILE A 149 7.06 10.19 -1.37
CA ILE A 149 8.08 9.50 -2.18
C ILE A 149 9.25 9.05 -1.31
N SER A 150 9.75 9.90 -0.41
CA SER A 150 10.88 9.55 0.47
C SER A 150 10.59 8.33 1.34
N LEU A 151 9.35 8.22 1.85
CA LEU A 151 8.91 7.09 2.66
C LEU A 151 8.84 5.80 1.83
N ALA A 152 8.29 5.90 0.61
CA ALA A 152 8.20 4.77 -0.31
C ALA A 152 9.57 4.28 -0.79
N VAL A 153 10.49 5.20 -1.09
CA VAL A 153 11.87 4.88 -1.49
C VAL A 153 12.60 4.16 -0.37
N ASP A 154 12.47 4.63 0.88
CA ASP A 154 13.04 3.94 2.04
C ASP A 154 12.46 2.52 2.18
N GLY A 155 11.13 2.38 2.07
CA GLY A 155 10.46 1.08 2.10
C GLY A 155 10.95 0.11 1.01
N SER A 156 11.27 0.64 -0.18
CA SER A 156 11.80 -0.15 -1.30
C SER A 156 13.26 -0.59 -1.12
N SER A 157 13.95 -0.05 -0.11
CA SER A 157 15.30 -0.44 0.28
C SER A 157 15.32 -1.34 1.53
N SER A 158 14.14 -1.73 2.03
CA SER A 158 14.02 -2.56 3.23
C SER A 158 14.47 -4.00 2.98
N HIS A 159 15.20 -4.56 3.94
CA HIS A 159 15.56 -5.98 3.98
C HIS A 159 14.41 -6.86 4.52
N ASP A 160 13.39 -6.25 5.12
CA ASP A 160 12.18 -6.96 5.53
C ASP A 160 11.31 -7.22 4.30
N ARG A 161 11.21 -8.50 3.92
CA ARG A 161 10.46 -8.94 2.74
C ARG A 161 9.00 -8.47 2.75
N LEU A 162 8.34 -8.42 3.92
CA LEU A 162 6.94 -7.99 4.00
C LEU A 162 6.79 -6.49 3.75
N VAL A 163 7.77 -5.69 4.19
CA VAL A 163 7.83 -4.24 3.94
C VAL A 163 8.16 -3.98 2.47
N PHE A 164 9.17 -4.66 1.92
CA PHE A 164 9.55 -4.52 0.52
C PHE A 164 8.40 -4.90 -0.43
N GLU A 165 7.78 -6.08 -0.23
CA GLU A 165 6.65 -6.50 -1.08
C GLU A 165 5.44 -5.55 -0.95
N ALA A 166 5.25 -4.88 0.19
CA ALA A 166 4.17 -3.93 0.39
C ALA A 166 4.22 -2.74 -0.58
N ILE A 167 5.43 -2.28 -0.91
CA ILE A 167 5.65 -1.17 -1.84
C ILE A 167 5.90 -1.67 -3.27
N ALA A 168 6.57 -2.80 -3.45
CA ALA A 168 6.97 -3.29 -4.77
C ALA A 168 5.86 -4.06 -5.49
N CYS A 169 5.05 -4.84 -4.78
CA CYS A 169 4.15 -5.83 -5.39
C CYS A 169 2.68 -5.38 -5.35
N GLU A 170 1.98 -5.57 -6.48
CA GLU A 170 0.59 -5.19 -6.72
C GLU A 170 0.27 -3.74 -6.30
N ASN A 171 1.29 -2.89 -6.31
CA ASN A 171 1.21 -1.51 -5.84
C ASN A 171 1.59 -0.58 -6.99
N PRO A 172 0.68 0.32 -7.42
CA PRO A 172 0.96 1.22 -8.54
C PRO A 172 1.91 2.36 -8.16
N TYR A 173 2.12 2.62 -6.86
CA TYR A 173 2.82 3.79 -6.35
C TYR A 173 4.22 3.97 -6.95
N PRO A 174 5.09 2.94 -7.02
CA PRO A 174 6.43 3.13 -7.56
C PRO A 174 6.40 3.55 -9.03
N ALA A 175 5.61 2.87 -9.86
CA ALA A 175 5.60 3.16 -11.28
C ALA A 175 4.92 4.50 -11.62
N ASP A 176 4.05 5.01 -10.74
CA ASP A 176 3.39 6.31 -10.88
C ASP A 176 4.24 7.48 -10.35
N HIS A 177 5.06 7.27 -9.32
CA HIS A 177 5.72 8.37 -8.59
C HIS A 177 7.25 8.29 -8.50
N PHE A 178 7.86 7.11 -8.67
CA PHE A 178 9.32 7.01 -8.59
C PHE A 178 9.96 7.65 -9.81
N GLN A 179 11.11 8.29 -9.58
CA GLN A 179 12.08 8.55 -10.65
C GLN A 179 12.71 7.24 -11.13
N ASP A 180 13.22 7.21 -12.36
CA ASP A 180 13.76 6.00 -12.97
C ASP A 180 14.84 5.33 -12.12
N VAL A 181 15.73 6.11 -11.49
CA VAL A 181 16.78 5.56 -10.61
C VAL A 181 16.20 4.73 -9.46
N HIS A 182 15.14 5.19 -8.82
CA HIS A 182 14.50 4.49 -7.71
C HIS A 182 13.67 3.31 -8.19
N PHE A 183 12.98 3.43 -9.33
CA PHE A 183 12.21 2.33 -9.91
C PHE A 183 13.15 1.20 -10.36
N ASN A 184 14.28 1.54 -10.99
CA ASN A 184 15.28 0.58 -11.39
C ASN A 184 15.86 -0.16 -10.18
N GLN A 185 16.22 0.57 -9.12
CA GLN A 185 16.72 -0.05 -7.90
C GLN A 185 15.68 -0.99 -7.28
N LEU A 186 14.40 -0.62 -7.25
CA LEU A 186 13.33 -1.48 -6.76
C LEU A 186 13.25 -2.81 -7.56
N VAL A 187 13.36 -2.76 -8.89
CA VAL A 187 13.36 -3.96 -9.74
C VAL A 187 14.58 -4.84 -9.47
N LEU A 188 15.78 -4.27 -9.32
CA LEU A 188 17.00 -5.01 -9.01
C LEU A 188 16.96 -5.65 -7.62
N THR A 189 16.41 -4.93 -6.63
CA THR A 189 16.19 -5.47 -5.28
C THR A 189 15.18 -6.63 -5.33
N ALA A 190 14.11 -6.53 -6.12
CA ALA A 190 13.15 -7.64 -6.26
C ALA A 190 13.79 -8.91 -6.84
N LEU A 191 14.64 -8.76 -7.87
CA LEU A 191 15.42 -9.88 -8.42
C LEU A 191 16.34 -10.52 -7.37
N SER A 192 16.99 -9.68 -6.56
CA SER A 192 17.89 -10.12 -5.50
C SER A 192 17.15 -10.87 -4.38
N LEU A 193 15.91 -10.48 -4.10
CA LEU A 193 15.01 -11.11 -3.13
C LEU A 193 14.19 -12.27 -3.72
N GLU A 194 14.42 -12.65 -4.98
CA GLU A 194 13.69 -13.70 -5.69
C GLU A 194 12.16 -13.46 -5.69
N ILE A 195 11.77 -12.20 -5.86
CA ILE A 195 10.36 -11.79 -5.98
C ILE A 195 10.00 -11.74 -7.47
N ALA A 196 8.89 -12.38 -7.81
CA ALA A 196 8.37 -12.41 -9.18
C ALA A 196 8.10 -10.98 -9.69
N LEU A 197 8.80 -10.59 -10.76
CA LEU A 197 8.67 -9.31 -11.43
C LEU A 197 7.26 -9.05 -11.96
N ASP A 198 6.48 -10.09 -12.28
CA ASP A 198 5.07 -9.94 -12.66
C ASP A 198 4.20 -9.25 -11.60
N ARG A 199 4.64 -9.30 -10.34
CA ARG A 199 3.96 -8.62 -9.25
C ARG A 199 4.22 -7.12 -9.25
N ILE A 200 5.31 -6.65 -9.89
CA ILE A 200 5.66 -5.23 -9.94
C ILE A 200 4.92 -4.58 -11.10
N LEU A 201 4.01 -3.66 -10.74
CA LEU A 201 3.19 -2.99 -11.73
C LEU A 201 4.02 -1.99 -12.53
N GLY A 202 3.81 -1.98 -13.85
CA GLY A 202 4.36 -0.96 -14.73
C GLY A 202 5.79 -1.17 -15.20
N ILE A 203 6.39 -2.36 -15.00
CA ILE A 203 7.72 -2.66 -15.57
C ILE A 203 7.75 -2.32 -17.06
N ALA A 204 6.83 -2.86 -17.87
CA ALA A 204 6.83 -2.63 -19.31
C ALA A 204 6.76 -1.14 -19.71
N ARG A 205 6.05 -0.29 -18.95
CA ARG A 205 5.97 1.16 -19.22
C ARG A 205 7.18 1.95 -18.72
N ARG A 206 7.94 1.38 -17.77
CA ARG A 206 9.11 2.02 -17.13
C ARG A 206 10.44 1.42 -17.60
N THR A 207 10.43 0.43 -18.49
CA THR A 207 11.65 -0.15 -19.04
C THR A 207 12.42 0.91 -19.83
N THR A 208 13.57 1.30 -19.27
CA THR A 208 14.56 2.16 -19.93
C THR A 208 15.74 1.32 -20.41
N PRO A 209 16.58 1.81 -21.34
CA PRO A 209 17.82 1.12 -21.72
C PRO A 209 18.72 0.83 -20.52
N ALA A 210 18.79 1.75 -19.54
CA ALA A 210 19.54 1.58 -18.31
C ALA A 210 18.99 0.42 -17.46
N LEU A 211 17.66 0.31 -17.33
CA LEU A 211 17.04 -0.81 -16.61
C LEU A 211 17.29 -2.15 -17.31
N ALA A 212 17.09 -2.20 -18.63
CA ALA A 212 17.32 -3.41 -19.41
C ALA A 212 18.77 -3.89 -19.31
N GLN A 213 19.73 -2.97 -19.37
CA GLN A 213 21.15 -3.30 -19.20
C GLN A 213 21.46 -3.82 -17.80
N ALA A 214 20.92 -3.19 -16.75
CA ALA A 214 21.14 -3.63 -15.37
C ALA A 214 20.55 -5.02 -15.13
N VAL A 215 19.33 -5.28 -15.60
CA VAL A 215 18.67 -6.60 -15.50
C VAL A 215 19.44 -7.66 -16.30
N ALA A 216 19.95 -7.33 -17.49
CA ALA A 216 20.79 -8.23 -18.27
C ALA A 216 22.09 -8.61 -17.52
N GLY A 217 22.71 -7.64 -16.83
CA GLY A 217 23.85 -7.87 -15.94
C GLY A 217 23.52 -8.89 -14.84
N CYS A 218 22.43 -8.67 -14.10
CA CYS A 218 21.97 -9.61 -13.07
C CYS A 218 21.69 -11.01 -13.64
N ALA A 219 21.05 -11.11 -14.81
CA ALA A 219 20.82 -12.38 -15.47
C ALA A 219 22.14 -13.06 -15.89
N GLY A 220 23.16 -12.30 -16.28
CA GLY A 220 24.51 -12.80 -16.54
C GLY A 220 25.16 -13.40 -15.29
N GLU A 221 25.09 -12.70 -14.16
CA GLU A 221 25.60 -13.17 -12.87
C GLU A 221 24.89 -14.45 -12.37
N MET A 222 23.57 -14.53 -12.56
CA MET A 222 22.80 -15.75 -12.28
C MET A 222 23.31 -16.93 -13.11
N ARG A 223 23.49 -16.76 -14.42
CA ARG A 223 24.04 -17.83 -15.29
C ARG A 223 25.46 -18.23 -14.89
N ALA A 224 26.32 -17.26 -14.60
CA ALA A 224 27.70 -17.52 -14.18
C ALA A 224 27.79 -18.28 -12.85
N SER A 225 26.80 -18.11 -11.97
CA SER A 225 26.66 -18.85 -10.71
C SER A 225 25.87 -20.17 -10.84
N GLY A 226 25.45 -20.55 -12.05
CA GLY A 226 24.67 -21.77 -12.30
C GLY A 226 23.20 -21.69 -11.91
N ARG A 227 22.69 -20.50 -11.56
CA ARG A 227 21.26 -20.26 -11.27
C ARG A 227 20.48 -20.10 -12.58
N ALA A 228 19.26 -20.65 -12.60
CA ALA A 228 18.33 -20.44 -13.71
C ALA A 228 17.87 -18.98 -13.76
N VAL A 229 17.79 -18.43 -14.98
CA VAL A 229 17.25 -17.08 -15.20
C VAL A 229 15.72 -17.19 -15.27
N PRO A 230 14.97 -16.42 -14.46
CA PRO A 230 13.51 -16.43 -14.52
C PRO A 230 12.96 -16.11 -15.92
N GLU A 231 11.97 -16.89 -16.40
CA GLU A 231 11.34 -16.69 -17.71
C GLU A 231 10.71 -15.29 -17.87
N GLU A 232 10.24 -14.71 -16.76
CA GLU A 232 9.70 -13.35 -16.73
C GLU A 232 10.72 -12.30 -17.14
N ILE A 233 12.02 -12.48 -16.86
CA ILE A 233 13.07 -11.56 -17.32
C ILE A 233 13.14 -11.57 -18.84
N VAL A 234 13.11 -12.77 -19.44
CA VAL A 234 13.11 -12.94 -20.90
C VAL A 234 11.86 -12.30 -21.51
N ARG A 235 10.69 -12.53 -20.92
CA ARG A 235 9.42 -11.97 -21.41
C ARG A 235 9.37 -10.44 -21.30
N LEU A 236 9.86 -9.87 -20.21
CA LEU A 236 9.73 -8.43 -19.91
C LEU A 236 10.81 -7.56 -20.55
N PHE A 237 12.01 -8.09 -20.75
CA PHE A 237 13.17 -7.33 -21.25
C PHE A 237 13.71 -7.82 -22.59
N GLY A 238 13.25 -8.97 -23.08
CA GLY A 238 13.78 -9.62 -24.28
C GLY A 238 15.15 -10.25 -24.04
N THR A 239 15.51 -11.23 -24.87
CA THR A 239 16.90 -11.67 -25.01
C THR A 239 17.60 -10.77 -26.02
N SER A 240 18.59 -9.97 -25.58
CA SER A 240 19.67 -9.55 -26.47
C SER A 240 20.80 -10.56 -26.40
#